data_AF-A0A812VVU8-F1
#
_entry.id   AF-A0A812VVU8-F1
#
_cell.length_a   1.000
_cell.length_b   1.000
_cell.length_c   1.000
_cell.angle_alpha   90.00
_cell.angle_beta   90.00
_cell.angle_gamma   90.00
#
_symmetry.space_group_name_H-M   'P 1'
#
loop_
_entity.id
_entity.type
_entity.pdbx_description
1 polymer ?
#
loop_
_entity_poly.entity_id
_entity_poly.type
_entity_poly.pdbx_seq_one_letter_code
_entity_poly.pdbx_strand_id
1 'polypeptide(L)'
;MRLSQSPSPIRTALDSTRWLKCRLCPKSTQRPKALLAMAPKTAPKAKAAAAKADPKPKAEGKAKAKVKKEEQEDDKPKVPQPNKEEFDAKSEKIQEEIQKLQDKQKKLTEKIQERSGGKEEFYAKKAELRAQLDVITDKINGLMEKKDEINKAVGNKREEGREMRSQLNSMKKTVGFTSQQEINNRIATIEFQLCTESVPLKEEKKLLAEIQTLKKNRSKVDTMNTMEQNLANFDPGMSMKEQKDAINADIAQFRDEKKKIQDQMTELSEARKTQLGPIEEIQNERNAIGEKLRAKIEERNALRDEYRQQEREYWAYQQELRKARQERYAAEKAEKQKEYDLRRKQREAEKLDEQPYVAEITLIEQTIKYCKGLVQSKTEEKKDEKKEVEYNNPDGAEILLRKEDRDEEFYFAPTKAGKKGKNKNKGGEAKPTKITHNAETFRLFDQLKLDAPLSTEQVPALLEELEKQLGDFQGKVKEWEEKREDMKKAILEGLNEIAENKAAREAEEKEEETAQEAKEEAKEEEAKEE
;
A
#
# COMPACT_ATOMS: atom_id res chain seq x y z
N MET A 1 51.65 48.56 15.62
CA MET A 1 52.70 48.39 14.59
C MET A 1 52.15 47.42 13.56
N ARG A 2 51.51 47.93 12.51
CA ARG A 2 52.05 48.18 11.16
C ARG A 2 52.25 46.89 10.34
N LEU A 3 51.57 46.89 9.18
CA LEU A 3 51.87 46.20 7.90
C LEU A 3 51.50 44.71 7.87
N SER A 4 50.87 44.13 6.84
CA SER A 4 50.70 44.50 5.41
C SER A 4 49.56 43.67 4.79
N GLN A 5 48.57 44.29 4.14
CA GLN A 5 48.35 44.32 2.68
C GLN A 5 47.99 42.98 1.98
N SER A 6 46.68 42.73 1.78
CA SER A 6 45.92 42.89 0.51
C SER A 6 46.35 42.07 -0.77
N PRO A 7 45.60 42.08 -1.90
CA PRO A 7 44.79 40.93 -2.35
C PRO A 7 44.84 40.59 -3.89
N SER A 8 44.50 39.34 -4.28
CA SER A 8 43.86 38.94 -5.58
C SER A 8 44.54 39.36 -6.92
N PRO A 9 44.01 39.14 -8.17
CA PRO A 9 43.26 38.06 -8.83
C PRO A 9 43.80 37.71 -10.27
N ILE A 10 43.02 36.93 -11.06
CA ILE A 10 42.89 36.91 -12.54
C ILE A 10 43.85 36.04 -13.39
N ARG A 11 43.27 35.09 -14.14
CA ARG A 11 43.35 34.88 -15.63
C ARG A 11 42.62 33.57 -15.99
N THR A 12 41.38 33.60 -16.51
CA THR A 12 40.92 33.81 -17.91
C THR A 12 41.29 32.70 -18.90
N ALA A 13 40.25 32.23 -19.61
CA ALA A 13 40.21 31.80 -21.02
C ALA A 13 40.86 30.44 -21.33
N LEU A 14 40.40 29.60 -22.27
CA LEU A 14 39.22 29.49 -23.14
C LEU A 14 39.48 28.19 -23.93
N ASP A 15 38.41 27.57 -24.44
CA ASP A 15 38.38 26.70 -25.62
C ASP A 15 39.09 25.34 -25.57
N SER A 16 38.65 24.29 -26.26
CA SER A 16 37.46 23.97 -27.05
C SER A 16 37.77 22.61 -27.71
N THR A 17 36.74 21.96 -28.24
CA THR A 17 36.77 20.78 -29.14
C THR A 17 36.88 19.42 -28.43
N ARG A 18 36.07 18.40 -28.74
CA ARG A 18 35.03 18.21 -29.76
C ARG A 18 34.58 16.76 -29.64
N TRP A 19 33.36 16.45 -29.22
CA TRP A 19 32.67 15.23 -29.66
C TRP A 19 31.21 15.56 -29.98
N LEU A 20 30.87 15.35 -31.25
CA LEU A 20 29.66 15.78 -31.94
C LEU A 20 28.58 14.68 -31.86
N LYS A 21 27.34 15.14 -31.69
CA LYS A 21 26.10 14.70 -32.36
C LYS A 21 25.79 13.19 -32.46
N CYS A 22 24.65 12.82 -31.85
CA CYS A 22 23.46 12.46 -32.64
C CYS A 22 22.17 12.53 -31.78
N ARG A 23 21.42 13.63 -31.93
CA ARG A 23 19.96 13.65 -31.80
C ARG A 23 19.39 13.19 -33.14
N LEU A 24 18.43 12.29 -33.15
CA LEU A 24 17.27 12.38 -34.05
C LEU A 24 16.15 11.46 -33.56
N CYS A 25 15.05 12.08 -33.19
CA CYS A 25 13.73 11.49 -33.01
C CYS A 25 12.89 11.90 -34.23
N PRO A 26 12.07 11.01 -34.81
CA PRO A 26 10.92 11.49 -35.56
C PRO A 26 9.61 10.90 -35.04
N LYS A 27 8.65 11.81 -34.82
CA LYS A 27 7.22 11.53 -34.78
C LYS A 27 6.77 11.00 -36.15
N SER A 28 5.95 9.96 -36.17
CA SER A 28 5.04 9.70 -37.30
C SER A 28 3.71 9.14 -36.83
N THR A 29 2.70 10.01 -36.89
CA THR A 29 1.30 9.68 -37.07
C THR A 29 1.09 8.98 -38.41
N GLN A 30 0.50 7.79 -38.44
CA GLN A 30 -0.59 7.45 -39.38
C GLN A 30 -1.21 6.07 -39.09
N ARG A 31 -2.53 6.07 -39.21
CA ARG A 31 -3.48 4.98 -39.15
C ARG A 31 -3.36 4.10 -40.41
N PRO A 32 -3.82 2.84 -40.36
CA PRO A 32 -4.69 2.37 -41.43
C PRO A 32 -5.99 1.74 -40.91
N LYS A 33 -7.06 2.02 -41.67
CA LYS A 33 -8.36 1.33 -41.65
C LYS A 33 -8.26 0.09 -42.57
N ALA A 34 -9.00 -0.97 -42.20
CA ALA A 34 -9.91 -1.76 -43.04
C ALA A 34 -9.69 -3.29 -43.07
N LEU A 35 -10.76 -3.98 -42.64
CA LEU A 35 -11.36 -5.21 -43.18
C LEU A 35 -10.71 -6.57 -42.89
N LEU A 36 -11.28 -7.29 -41.91
CA LEU A 36 -12.00 -8.53 -42.21
C LEU A 36 -13.05 -8.83 -41.14
N ALA A 37 -14.24 -9.16 -41.62
CA ALA A 37 -15.47 -9.35 -40.89
C ALA A 37 -15.68 -10.83 -40.55
N MET A 38 -16.11 -11.14 -39.33
CA MET A 38 -17.00 -12.27 -39.05
C MET A 38 -18.00 -11.88 -37.97
N ALA A 39 -19.27 -12.15 -38.28
CA ALA A 39 -20.45 -11.60 -37.66
C ALA A 39 -20.92 -12.38 -36.42
N PRO A 40 -21.58 -11.71 -35.44
CA PRO A 40 -22.47 -12.35 -34.48
C PRO A 40 -23.93 -12.29 -34.98
N LYS A 41 -24.60 -13.44 -35.03
CA LYS A 41 -26.07 -13.62 -35.04
C LYS A 41 -26.36 -14.43 -33.76
N THR A 42 -27.28 -14.10 -32.86
CA THR A 42 -28.68 -13.66 -33.03
C THR A 42 -29.19 -12.92 -31.79
N ALA A 43 -30.16 -12.04 -32.02
CA ALA A 43 -30.83 -11.16 -31.06
C ALA A 43 -32.18 -11.79 -30.57
N PRO A 44 -33.11 -11.06 -29.89
CA PRO A 44 -33.71 -11.46 -28.62
C PRO A 44 -35.24 -11.69 -28.72
N LYS A 45 -35.90 -12.10 -27.63
CA LYS A 45 -37.36 -11.95 -27.46
C LYS A 45 -37.70 -11.51 -26.04
N ALA A 46 -38.63 -10.56 -25.96
CA ALA A 46 -39.20 -9.99 -24.75
C ALA A 46 -40.75 -10.04 -24.83
N LYS A 47 -41.38 -10.05 -23.63
CA LYS A 47 -42.79 -9.70 -23.26
C LYS A 47 -43.89 -10.74 -23.59
N ALA A 48 -44.94 -10.98 -22.77
CA ALA A 48 -45.42 -10.42 -21.48
C ALA A 48 -46.63 -11.25 -20.91
N ALA A 49 -46.93 -11.03 -19.61
CA ALA A 49 -48.26 -11.05 -18.91
C ALA A 49 -49.10 -12.35 -18.79
N ALA A 50 -49.99 -12.59 -17.80
CA ALA A 50 -50.26 -12.12 -16.42
C ALA A 50 -51.48 -12.92 -15.84
N ALA A 51 -51.57 -13.01 -14.50
CA ALA A 51 -52.78 -13.23 -13.63
C ALA A 51 -53.43 -14.63 -13.56
N LYS A 52 -54.06 -15.14 -12.48
CA LYS A 52 -54.24 -14.87 -11.02
C LYS A 52 -55.13 -16.02 -10.45
N ALA A 53 -54.98 -16.44 -9.18
CA ALA A 53 -56.09 -16.79 -8.25
C ALA A 53 -55.58 -17.35 -6.87
N ASP A 54 -55.95 -16.64 -5.78
CA ASP A 54 -55.91 -16.97 -4.33
C ASP A 54 -56.99 -18.04 -3.92
N PRO A 55 -57.19 -18.53 -2.66
CA PRO A 55 -56.82 -17.98 -1.33
C PRO A 55 -56.42 -18.98 -0.19
N LYS A 56 -56.12 -18.40 0.99
CA LYS A 56 -55.68 -18.93 2.31
C LYS A 56 -56.83 -19.53 3.18
N PRO A 57 -56.59 -20.46 4.14
CA PRO A 57 -56.68 -20.12 5.59
C PRO A 57 -55.71 -20.86 6.54
N LYS A 58 -55.71 -20.41 7.81
CA LYS A 58 -54.87 -20.77 8.97
C LYS A 58 -55.27 -22.09 9.68
N ALA A 59 -54.34 -22.57 10.51
CA ALA A 59 -54.48 -22.99 11.93
C ALA A 59 -54.34 -24.49 12.32
N GLU A 60 -53.46 -24.69 13.31
CA GLU A 60 -53.48 -25.65 14.44
C GLU A 60 -52.99 -27.11 14.30
N GLY A 61 -51.87 -27.38 14.97
CA GLY A 61 -51.80 -28.38 16.05
C GLY A 61 -51.40 -29.82 15.72
N LYS A 62 -50.14 -30.19 16.01
CA LYS A 62 -49.80 -31.05 17.17
C LYS A 62 -48.31 -31.40 17.22
N ALA A 63 -47.76 -31.21 18.41
CA ALA A 63 -46.45 -31.64 18.85
C ALA A 63 -46.30 -33.18 18.84
N LYS A 64 -45.09 -33.66 18.53
CA LYS A 64 -44.47 -34.81 19.21
C LYS A 64 -42.97 -34.61 19.31
N ALA A 65 -42.50 -34.79 20.53
CA ALA A 65 -41.14 -34.65 21.02
C ALA A 65 -40.14 -35.57 20.31
N LYS A 66 -38.91 -35.07 20.14
CA LYS A 66 -37.70 -35.89 20.20
C LYS A 66 -36.65 -35.13 21.00
N VAL A 67 -36.40 -35.69 22.18
CA VAL A 67 -35.31 -35.40 23.11
C VAL A 67 -34.01 -35.25 22.33
N LYS A 68 -33.38 -34.07 22.43
CA LYS A 68 -32.01 -33.85 21.99
C LYS A 68 -31.15 -33.74 23.24
N LYS A 69 -30.34 -34.78 23.41
CA LYS A 69 -29.27 -34.94 24.37
C LYS A 69 -28.37 -33.70 24.33
N GLU A 70 -28.03 -33.19 25.52
CA GLU A 70 -27.11 -32.08 25.73
C GLU A 70 -25.75 -32.38 25.09
N GLU A 71 -25.29 -31.49 24.22
CA GLU A 71 -23.88 -31.25 23.95
C GLU A 71 -23.67 -29.75 24.06
N GLN A 72 -22.91 -29.37 25.08
CA GLN A 72 -22.41 -28.03 25.30
C GLN A 72 -21.50 -27.63 24.13
N GLU A 73 -21.83 -26.50 23.49
CA GLU A 73 -20.96 -25.56 22.76
C GLU A 73 -21.80 -24.85 21.68
N ASP A 74 -22.42 -23.74 22.06
CA ASP A 74 -22.75 -22.64 21.13
C ASP A 74 -23.06 -21.37 21.96
N ASP A 75 -22.22 -21.06 22.95
CA ASP A 75 -22.25 -19.78 23.67
C ASP A 75 -21.24 -18.79 23.06
N LYS A 76 -21.15 -18.74 21.73
CA LYS A 76 -20.58 -17.57 21.04
C LYS A 76 -21.72 -16.74 20.46
N PRO A 77 -21.86 -15.45 20.85
CA PRO A 77 -22.92 -14.59 20.37
C PRO A 77 -22.96 -14.55 18.84
N LYS A 78 -24.11 -14.89 18.26
CA LYS A 78 -24.28 -14.87 16.81
C LYS A 78 -24.19 -13.44 16.29
N VAL A 79 -23.04 -13.09 15.70
CA VAL A 79 -22.85 -11.79 15.03
C VAL A 79 -23.86 -11.69 13.87
N PRO A 80 -24.70 -10.64 13.82
CA PRO A 80 -25.68 -10.48 12.75
C PRO A 80 -24.99 -10.25 11.39
N GLN A 81 -25.61 -10.73 10.31
CA GLN A 81 -25.09 -10.49 8.95
C GLN A 81 -25.21 -9.00 8.60
N PRO A 82 -24.13 -8.35 8.10
CA PRO A 82 -24.19 -6.95 7.69
C PRO A 82 -25.20 -6.75 6.55
N ASN A 83 -26.17 -5.84 6.72
CA ASN A 83 -27.19 -5.57 5.71
C ASN A 83 -26.63 -4.72 4.55
N LYS A 84 -26.36 -5.38 3.41
CA LYS A 84 -25.76 -4.77 2.20
C LYS A 84 -26.67 -3.72 1.56
N GLU A 85 -27.96 -4.01 1.45
CA GLU A 85 -28.91 -3.15 0.72
C GLU A 85 -29.10 -1.80 1.41
N GLU A 86 -29.12 -1.79 2.75
CA GLU A 86 -29.18 -0.55 3.53
C GLU A 86 -27.90 0.28 3.45
N PHE A 87 -26.74 -0.38 3.42
CA PHE A 87 -25.45 0.29 3.24
C PHE A 87 -25.36 0.92 1.85
N ASP A 88 -25.71 0.18 0.80
CA ASP A 88 -25.67 0.66 -0.58
C ASP A 88 -26.61 1.86 -0.75
N ALA A 89 -27.85 1.78 -0.26
CA ALA A 89 -28.82 2.89 -0.32
C ALA A 89 -28.37 4.14 0.45
N LYS A 90 -27.68 3.99 1.59
CA LYS A 90 -27.10 5.14 2.34
C LYS A 90 -25.89 5.71 1.62
N SER A 91 -25.05 4.85 1.03
CA SER A 91 -23.85 5.24 0.30
C SER A 91 -24.18 6.00 -0.99
N GLU A 92 -25.22 5.59 -1.72
CA GLU A 92 -25.70 6.25 -2.93
C GLU A 92 -26.23 7.66 -2.65
N LYS A 93 -27.03 7.83 -1.58
CA LYS A 93 -27.52 9.16 -1.16
C LYS A 93 -26.38 10.13 -0.86
N ILE A 94 -25.37 9.67 -0.11
CA ILE A 94 -24.20 10.49 0.20
C ILE A 94 -23.37 10.75 -1.06
N GLN A 95 -23.27 9.77 -1.95
CA GLN A 95 -22.55 9.92 -3.22
C GLN A 95 -23.23 10.94 -4.15
N GLU A 96 -24.56 11.00 -4.21
CA GLU A 96 -25.29 12.04 -4.94
C GLU A 96 -25.07 13.44 -4.34
N GLU A 97 -25.06 13.57 -3.02
CA GLU A 97 -24.76 14.83 -2.32
C GLU A 97 -23.33 15.30 -2.62
N ILE A 98 -22.37 14.36 -2.60
CA ILE A 98 -20.97 14.59 -2.99
C ILE A 98 -20.89 15.10 -4.44
N GLN A 99 -21.58 14.45 -5.39
CA GLN A 99 -21.58 14.90 -6.78
C GLN A 99 -22.17 16.30 -6.93
N LYS A 100 -23.31 16.58 -6.28
CA LYS A 100 -23.94 17.92 -6.28
C LYS A 100 -23.01 19.00 -5.72
N LEU A 101 -22.27 18.70 -4.65
CA LEU A 101 -21.28 19.62 -4.06
C LEU A 101 -20.04 19.79 -4.95
N GLN A 102 -19.54 18.71 -5.55
CA GLN A 102 -18.42 18.74 -6.49
C GLN A 102 -18.75 19.59 -7.73
N ASP A 103 -19.95 19.46 -8.29
CA ASP A 103 -20.36 20.26 -9.46
C ASP A 103 -20.51 21.73 -9.11
N LYS A 104 -21.02 22.06 -7.91
CA LYS A 104 -21.02 23.45 -7.42
C LYS A 104 -19.60 23.98 -7.25
N GLN A 105 -18.69 23.18 -6.69
CA GLN A 105 -17.29 23.56 -6.51
C GLN A 105 -16.57 23.79 -7.84
N LYS A 106 -16.81 22.95 -8.85
CA LYS A 106 -16.29 23.12 -10.21
C LYS A 106 -16.80 24.40 -10.85
N LYS A 107 -18.12 24.66 -10.79
CA LYS A 107 -18.73 25.91 -11.30
C LYS A 107 -18.15 27.16 -10.64
N LEU A 108 -17.91 27.14 -9.32
CA LEU A 108 -17.25 28.26 -8.63
C LEU A 108 -15.79 28.39 -9.05
N THR A 109 -15.09 27.27 -9.27
CA THR A 109 -13.69 27.27 -9.73
C THR A 109 -13.56 27.84 -11.14
N GLU A 110 -14.46 27.48 -12.06
CA GLU A 110 -14.55 28.03 -13.41
C GLU A 110 -14.80 29.55 -13.37
N LYS A 111 -15.77 30.00 -12.55
CA LYS A 111 -16.03 31.45 -12.33
C LYS A 111 -14.79 32.18 -11.79
N ILE A 112 -14.00 31.55 -10.92
CA ILE A 112 -12.74 32.13 -10.42
C ILE A 112 -11.70 32.18 -11.54
N GLN A 113 -11.57 31.13 -12.35
CA GLN A 113 -10.58 31.06 -13.43
C GLN A 113 -10.87 32.08 -14.53
N GLU A 114 -12.13 32.21 -14.96
CA GLU A 114 -12.58 33.21 -15.93
C GLU A 114 -12.27 34.63 -15.48
N ARG A 115 -12.53 34.95 -14.20
CA ARG A 115 -12.28 36.29 -13.65
C ARG A 115 -10.81 36.56 -13.33
N SER A 116 -10.02 35.52 -13.02
CA SER A 116 -8.60 35.65 -12.67
C SER A 116 -7.65 35.65 -13.86
N GLY A 117 -8.12 35.29 -15.06
CA GLY A 117 -7.36 35.37 -16.32
C GLY A 117 -6.77 36.77 -16.59
N GLY A 118 -5.67 36.85 -17.34
CA GLY A 118 -5.02 38.13 -17.69
C GLY A 118 -4.16 38.74 -16.58
N LYS A 119 -3.82 37.98 -15.53
CA LYS A 119 -2.95 38.43 -14.44
C LYS A 119 -1.59 38.90 -14.96
N GLU A 120 -0.92 38.06 -15.75
CA GLU A 120 0.43 38.34 -16.26
C GLU A 120 0.47 39.55 -17.19
N GLU A 121 -0.50 39.68 -18.10
CA GLU A 121 -0.60 40.83 -19.01
C GLU A 121 -0.85 42.14 -18.26
N PHE A 122 -1.67 42.12 -17.21
CA PHE A 122 -1.88 43.28 -16.34
C PHE A 122 -0.59 43.68 -15.62
N TYR A 123 0.16 42.71 -15.06
CA TYR A 123 1.42 43.01 -14.39
C TYR A 123 2.51 43.48 -15.34
N ALA A 124 2.56 42.95 -16.58
CA ALA A 124 3.48 43.43 -17.60
C ALA A 124 3.20 44.90 -17.96
N LYS A 125 1.95 45.24 -18.31
CA LYS A 125 1.54 46.63 -18.60
C LYS A 125 1.76 47.56 -17.41
N LYS A 126 1.48 47.08 -16.19
CA LYS A 126 1.75 47.83 -14.95
C LYS A 126 3.25 48.07 -14.75
N ALA A 127 4.09 47.08 -14.99
CA ALA A 127 5.54 47.22 -14.87
C ALA A 127 6.10 48.21 -15.92
N GLU A 128 5.60 48.16 -17.16
CA GLU A 128 5.97 49.11 -18.22
C GLU A 128 5.59 50.55 -17.85
N LEU A 129 4.36 50.80 -17.42
CA LEU A 129 3.93 52.13 -16.98
C LEU A 129 4.72 52.62 -15.76
N ARG A 130 5.08 51.71 -14.85
CA ARG A 130 5.93 52.06 -13.69
C ARG A 130 7.34 52.46 -14.12
N ALA A 131 7.95 51.71 -15.04
CA ALA A 131 9.26 52.05 -15.59
C ALA A 131 9.23 53.40 -16.31
N GLN A 132 8.16 53.70 -17.06
CA GLN A 132 7.97 55.03 -17.67
C GLN A 132 7.84 56.14 -16.61
N LEU A 133 7.11 55.88 -15.52
CA LEU A 133 6.97 56.79 -14.39
C LEU A 133 8.31 57.08 -13.69
N ASP A 134 9.13 56.05 -13.51
CA ASP A 134 10.46 56.17 -12.90
C ASP A 134 11.37 57.02 -13.80
N VAL A 135 11.42 56.74 -15.11
CA VAL A 135 12.19 57.53 -16.09
C VAL A 135 11.76 59.00 -16.12
N ILE A 136 10.47 59.29 -16.08
CA ILE A 136 9.97 60.68 -16.06
C ILE A 136 10.30 61.35 -14.73
N THR A 137 10.22 60.62 -13.62
CA THR A 137 10.57 61.16 -12.30
C THR A 137 12.06 61.48 -12.22
N ASP A 138 12.93 60.65 -12.78
CA ASP A 138 14.37 60.91 -12.87
C ASP A 138 14.67 62.13 -13.75
N LYS A 139 13.98 62.28 -14.89
CA LYS A 139 14.09 63.48 -15.73
C LYS A 139 13.65 64.75 -14.99
N ILE A 140 12.55 64.69 -14.24
CA ILE A 140 12.09 65.82 -13.42
C ILE A 140 13.12 66.16 -12.34
N ASN A 141 13.67 65.16 -11.65
CA ASN A 141 14.70 65.38 -10.62
C ASN A 141 15.95 66.03 -11.20
N GLY A 142 16.46 65.52 -12.34
CA GLY A 142 17.62 66.11 -13.01
C GLY A 142 17.39 67.54 -13.51
N LEU A 143 16.16 67.88 -13.95
CA LEU A 143 15.81 69.25 -14.31
C LEU A 143 15.66 70.16 -13.09
N MET A 144 15.16 69.64 -11.96
CA MET A 144 15.10 70.38 -10.69
C MET A 144 16.50 70.69 -10.15
N GLU A 145 17.43 69.73 -10.21
CA GLU A 145 18.83 69.94 -9.84
C GLU A 145 19.48 71.05 -10.69
N LYS A 146 19.31 71.00 -12.02
CA LYS A 146 19.79 72.06 -12.92
C LYS A 146 19.16 73.42 -12.59
N LYS A 147 17.86 73.45 -12.29
CA LYS A 147 17.19 74.68 -11.87
C LYS A 147 17.79 75.23 -10.57
N ASP A 148 18.09 74.37 -9.60
CA ASP A 148 18.67 74.76 -8.33
C ASP A 148 20.12 75.24 -8.47
N GLU A 149 20.91 74.62 -9.36
CA GLU A 149 22.24 75.10 -9.73
C GLU A 149 22.19 76.49 -10.38
N ILE A 150 21.28 76.71 -11.32
CA ILE A 150 21.11 78.03 -11.96
C ILE A 150 20.55 79.04 -10.92
N ASN A 151 19.72 78.62 -9.97
CA ASN A 151 19.27 79.47 -8.86
C ASN A 151 20.43 79.89 -7.97
N LYS A 152 21.30 78.96 -7.58
CA LYS A 152 22.52 79.25 -6.81
C LYS A 152 23.47 80.16 -7.59
N ALA A 153 23.72 79.88 -8.86
CA ALA A 153 24.57 80.72 -9.72
C ALA A 153 24.03 82.14 -9.88
N VAL A 154 22.71 82.31 -10.03
CA VAL A 154 22.08 83.64 -10.07
C VAL A 154 22.14 84.33 -8.70
N GLY A 155 22.01 83.58 -7.60
CA GLY A 155 22.22 84.08 -6.24
C GLY A 155 23.63 84.66 -6.06
N ASN A 156 24.66 83.85 -6.36
CA ASN A 156 26.06 84.23 -6.24
C ASN A 156 26.39 85.45 -7.12
N LYS A 157 25.97 85.46 -8.40
CA LYS A 157 26.18 86.63 -9.27
C LYS A 157 25.50 87.89 -8.72
N ARG A 158 24.31 87.77 -8.13
CA ARG A 158 23.64 88.92 -7.50
C ARG A 158 24.38 89.40 -6.26
N GLU A 159 24.94 88.49 -5.47
CA GLU A 159 25.77 88.82 -4.30
C GLU A 159 27.09 89.49 -4.73
N GLU A 160 27.81 88.94 -5.71
CA GLU A 160 29.01 89.52 -6.32
C GLU A 160 28.72 90.94 -6.85
N GLY A 161 27.62 91.13 -7.59
CA GLY A 161 27.20 92.44 -8.06
C GLY A 161 26.90 93.42 -6.90
N ARG A 162 26.35 92.93 -5.80
CA ARG A 162 26.07 93.73 -4.59
C ARG A 162 27.35 94.11 -3.85
N GLU A 163 28.29 93.18 -3.72
CA GLU A 163 29.60 93.39 -3.10
C GLU A 163 30.44 94.35 -3.92
N MET A 164 30.54 94.15 -5.23
CA MET A 164 31.24 95.07 -6.15
C MET A 164 30.65 96.48 -6.05
N ARG A 165 29.32 96.62 -5.99
CA ARG A 165 28.66 97.92 -5.85
C ARG A 165 28.86 98.55 -4.47
N SER A 166 28.93 97.75 -3.41
CA SER A 166 29.27 98.20 -2.05
C SER A 166 30.74 98.67 -1.97
N GLN A 167 31.67 97.90 -2.55
CA GLN A 167 33.09 98.24 -2.65
C GLN A 167 33.28 99.54 -3.43
N LEU A 168 32.64 99.68 -4.59
CA LEU A 168 32.66 100.91 -5.40
C LEU A 168 32.14 102.10 -4.58
N ASN A 169 31.01 101.95 -3.90
CA ASN A 169 30.45 103.02 -3.05
C ASN A 169 31.38 103.38 -1.87
N SER A 170 32.06 102.40 -1.27
CA SER A 170 33.05 102.65 -0.22
C SER A 170 34.27 103.39 -0.77
N MET A 171 34.79 102.98 -1.94
CA MET A 171 35.90 103.66 -2.61
C MET A 171 35.54 105.08 -2.99
N LYS A 172 34.34 105.31 -3.56
CA LYS A 172 33.80 106.65 -3.82
C LYS A 172 33.81 107.55 -2.58
N LYS A 173 33.34 107.03 -1.44
CA LYS A 173 33.35 107.76 -0.17
C LYS A 173 34.77 108.08 0.32
N THR A 174 35.74 107.17 0.11
CA THR A 174 37.13 107.40 0.56
C THR A 174 37.96 108.31 -0.35
N VAL A 175 37.70 108.29 -1.66
CA VAL A 175 38.54 109.00 -2.65
C VAL A 175 38.10 110.46 -2.80
N GLY A 176 36.81 110.79 -2.60
CA GLY A 176 36.31 112.17 -2.51
C GLY A 176 36.40 113.04 -3.78
N PHE A 177 37.24 112.65 -4.74
CA PHE A 177 37.39 113.25 -6.05
C PHE A 177 36.66 112.40 -7.10
N THR A 178 35.96 113.06 -8.02
CA THR A 178 35.09 112.37 -8.98
C THR A 178 35.78 112.09 -10.30
N SER A 179 36.80 112.88 -10.65
CA SER A 179 37.55 112.72 -11.90
C SER A 179 39.05 112.79 -11.69
N GLN A 180 39.79 112.02 -12.49
CA GLN A 180 41.25 112.09 -12.55
C GLN A 180 41.74 113.50 -12.96
N GLN A 181 40.92 114.22 -13.73
CA GLN A 181 41.20 115.59 -14.14
C GLN A 181 41.16 116.57 -12.96
N GLU A 182 40.23 116.38 -12.01
CA GLU A 182 40.12 117.21 -10.80
C GLU A 182 41.37 117.06 -9.92
N ILE A 183 41.86 115.82 -9.76
CA ILE A 183 43.10 115.54 -9.03
C ILE A 183 44.31 116.19 -9.70
N ASN A 184 44.43 116.08 -11.03
CA ASN A 184 45.55 116.67 -11.77
C ASN A 184 45.53 118.20 -11.71
N ASN A 185 44.34 118.82 -11.79
CA ASN A 185 44.20 120.27 -11.65
C ASN A 185 44.61 120.75 -10.26
N ARG A 186 44.22 120.04 -9.20
CA ARG A 186 44.63 120.38 -7.82
C ARG A 186 46.14 120.24 -7.63
N ILE A 187 46.75 119.18 -8.15
CA ILE A 187 48.21 119.00 -8.13
C ILE A 187 48.89 120.17 -8.85
N ALA A 188 48.44 120.54 -10.05
CA ALA A 188 48.99 121.65 -10.80
C ALA A 188 48.87 122.99 -10.06
N THR A 189 47.75 123.25 -9.37
CA THR A 189 47.60 124.47 -8.55
C THR A 189 48.56 124.53 -7.38
N ILE A 190 48.80 123.39 -6.70
CA ILE A 190 49.72 123.33 -5.56
C ILE A 190 51.18 123.45 -6.03
N GLU A 191 51.54 122.79 -7.13
CA GLU A 191 52.86 122.90 -7.75
C GLU A 191 53.14 124.35 -8.21
N PHE A 192 52.13 125.03 -8.75
CA PHE A 192 52.22 126.45 -9.09
C PHE A 192 52.43 127.33 -7.84
N GLN A 193 51.63 127.15 -6.78
CA GLN A 193 51.77 127.88 -5.52
C GLN A 193 53.16 127.70 -4.91
N LEU A 194 53.71 126.48 -4.91
CA LEU A 194 55.07 126.20 -4.41
C LEU A 194 56.17 126.87 -5.25
N CYS A 195 55.94 127.09 -6.55
CA CYS A 195 56.92 127.73 -7.43
C CYS A 195 56.90 129.26 -7.33
N THR A 196 55.73 129.86 -7.05
CA THR A 196 55.55 131.32 -7.13
C THR A 196 55.50 132.02 -5.78
N GLU A 197 55.08 131.32 -4.72
CA GLU A 197 54.87 131.89 -3.39
C GLU A 197 55.90 131.35 -2.40
N SER A 198 56.47 132.22 -1.56
CA SER A 198 57.35 131.82 -0.46
C SER A 198 56.51 131.39 0.74
N VAL A 199 56.20 130.10 0.83
CA VAL A 199 55.37 129.51 1.89
C VAL A 199 56.25 129.15 3.10
N PRO A 200 55.81 129.35 4.36
CA PRO A 200 56.58 128.91 5.52
C PRO A 200 56.77 127.38 5.50
N LEU A 201 57.94 126.91 5.95
CA LEU A 201 58.36 125.50 5.87
C LEU A 201 57.34 124.46 6.42
N LYS A 202 56.48 124.86 7.37
CA LYS A 202 55.40 124.00 7.89
C LYS A 202 54.26 123.80 6.89
N GLU A 203 53.93 124.82 6.11
CA GLU A 203 52.85 124.80 5.12
C GLU A 203 53.33 124.20 3.79
N GLU A 204 54.56 124.48 3.39
CA GLU A 204 55.22 123.81 2.26
C GLU A 204 55.22 122.28 2.42
N LYS A 205 55.59 121.79 3.63
CA LYS A 205 55.52 120.36 3.96
C LYS A 205 54.10 119.81 3.93
N LYS A 206 53.07 120.60 4.26
CA LYS A 206 51.67 120.18 4.16
C LYS A 206 51.21 120.08 2.71
N LEU A 207 51.57 121.04 1.86
CA LEU A 207 51.27 121.04 0.42
C LEU A 207 51.96 119.88 -0.32
N LEU A 208 53.23 119.58 0.02
CA LEU A 208 53.93 118.40 -0.49
C LEU A 208 53.29 117.09 -0.02
N ALA A 209 52.83 117.02 1.23
CA ALA A 209 52.06 115.88 1.74
C ALA A 209 50.72 115.74 1.00
N GLU A 210 50.06 116.86 0.66
CA GLU A 210 48.83 116.89 -0.15
C GLU A 210 49.06 116.39 -1.59
N ILE A 211 50.16 116.78 -2.24
CA ILE A 211 50.52 116.22 -3.56
C ILE A 211 50.72 114.69 -3.49
N GLN A 212 51.38 114.19 -2.44
CA GLN A 212 51.59 112.75 -2.29
C GLN A 212 50.27 112.00 -2.03
N THR A 213 49.34 112.56 -1.26
CA THR A 213 48.01 111.94 -1.06
C THR A 213 47.16 112.00 -2.33
N LEU A 214 47.20 113.11 -3.07
CA LEU A 214 46.51 113.27 -4.36
C LEU A 214 47.05 112.29 -5.42
N LYS A 215 48.36 112.10 -5.52
CA LYS A 215 48.98 111.10 -6.42
C LYS A 215 48.57 109.67 -6.06
N LYS A 216 48.44 109.33 -4.76
CA LYS A 216 47.89 108.03 -4.33
C LYS A 216 46.41 107.89 -4.68
N ASN A 217 45.62 108.95 -4.52
CA ASN A 217 44.20 108.97 -4.86
C ASN A 217 43.95 108.83 -6.37
N ARG A 218 44.84 109.33 -7.23
CA ARG A 218 44.79 109.14 -8.69
C ARG A 218 44.68 107.67 -9.08
N SER A 219 45.56 106.82 -8.55
CA SER A 219 45.54 105.37 -8.82
C SER A 219 44.26 104.70 -8.31
N LYS A 220 43.68 105.20 -7.22
CA LYS A 220 42.41 104.69 -6.67
C LYS A 220 41.21 105.07 -7.55
N VAL A 221 41.22 106.27 -8.16
CA VAL A 221 40.21 106.68 -9.15
C VAL A 221 40.30 105.78 -10.39
N ASP A 222 41.50 105.44 -10.85
CA ASP A 222 41.67 104.51 -11.98
C ASP A 222 41.07 103.13 -11.65
N THR A 223 41.34 102.60 -10.46
CA THR A 223 40.70 101.35 -10.01
C THR A 223 39.17 101.49 -9.87
N MET A 224 38.67 102.65 -9.41
CA MET A 224 37.24 102.93 -9.32
C MET A 224 36.58 102.91 -10.70
N ASN A 225 37.17 103.58 -11.68
CA ASN A 225 36.67 103.62 -13.06
C ASN A 225 36.65 102.23 -13.70
N THR A 226 37.68 101.41 -13.45
CA THR A 226 37.66 100.01 -13.92
C THR A 226 36.56 99.19 -13.26
N MET A 227 36.31 99.36 -11.95
CA MET A 227 35.21 98.68 -11.26
C MET A 227 33.82 99.18 -11.71
N GLU A 228 33.69 100.46 -12.05
CA GLU A 228 32.47 101.03 -12.65
C GLU A 228 32.18 100.44 -14.02
N GLN A 229 33.19 100.32 -14.88
CA GLN A 229 33.03 99.68 -16.19
C GLN A 229 32.70 98.18 -16.05
N ASN A 230 33.34 97.48 -15.11
CA ASN A 230 33.03 96.09 -14.81
C ASN A 230 31.59 95.92 -14.29
N LEU A 231 31.08 96.85 -13.47
CA LEU A 231 29.69 96.85 -13.00
C LEU A 231 28.69 97.22 -14.09
N ALA A 232 29.04 98.13 -15.01
CA ALA A 232 28.19 98.49 -16.13
C ALA A 232 27.99 97.31 -17.11
N ASN A 233 29.03 96.51 -17.30
CA ASN A 233 29.00 95.30 -18.13
C ASN A 233 28.55 94.03 -17.37
N PHE A 234 28.21 94.14 -16.08
CA PHE A 234 27.85 93.00 -15.26
C PHE A 234 26.42 92.53 -15.57
N ASP A 235 26.27 91.31 -16.11
CA ASP A 235 24.95 90.67 -16.26
C ASP A 235 24.51 90.04 -14.93
N PRO A 236 23.46 90.55 -14.26
CA PRO A 236 22.94 89.98 -13.02
C PRO A 236 22.20 88.65 -13.20
N GLY A 237 22.28 88.04 -14.38
CA GLY A 237 21.76 86.70 -14.69
C GLY A 237 20.51 86.71 -15.58
N MET A 238 20.38 87.68 -16.50
CA MET A 238 19.29 87.73 -17.48
C MET A 238 19.32 86.53 -18.42
N SER A 239 20.51 86.17 -18.92
CA SER A 239 20.74 84.96 -19.73
C SER A 239 20.33 83.66 -19.00
N MET A 240 20.55 83.61 -17.69
CA MET A 240 20.22 82.48 -16.84
C MET A 240 18.72 82.42 -16.49
N LYS A 241 17.97 83.51 -16.70
CA LYS A 241 16.52 83.56 -16.47
C LYS A 241 15.77 82.83 -17.58
N GLU A 242 16.16 83.06 -18.83
CA GLU A 242 15.59 82.34 -20.00
C GLU A 242 15.80 80.83 -19.88
N GLN A 243 16.98 80.40 -19.40
CA GLN A 243 17.26 78.98 -19.11
C GLN A 243 16.36 78.42 -18.00
N LYS A 244 16.07 79.19 -16.95
CA LYS A 244 15.11 78.77 -15.90
C LYS A 244 13.70 78.65 -16.44
N ASP A 245 13.27 79.58 -17.28
CA ASP A 245 11.93 79.58 -17.85
C ASP A 245 11.74 78.40 -18.81
N ALA A 246 12.76 78.08 -19.61
CA ALA A 246 12.80 76.85 -20.42
C ALA A 246 12.74 75.57 -19.57
N ILE A 247 13.57 75.47 -18.52
CA ILE A 247 13.55 74.32 -17.59
C ILE A 247 12.20 74.19 -16.88
N ASN A 248 11.56 75.31 -16.49
CA ASN A 248 10.24 75.29 -15.88
C ASN A 248 9.16 74.79 -16.86
N ALA A 249 9.26 75.16 -18.15
CA ALA A 249 8.36 74.65 -19.18
C ALA A 249 8.53 73.13 -19.39
N ASP A 250 9.77 72.65 -19.46
CA ASP A 250 10.07 71.21 -19.57
C ASP A 250 9.56 70.43 -18.34
N ILE A 251 9.78 70.97 -17.14
CA ILE A 251 9.25 70.38 -15.89
C ILE A 251 7.72 70.32 -15.91
N ALA A 252 7.05 71.34 -16.44
CA ALA A 252 5.59 71.33 -16.56
C ALA A 252 5.11 70.23 -17.51
N GLN A 253 5.77 70.08 -18.68
CA GLN A 253 5.46 69.01 -19.64
C GLN A 253 5.66 67.62 -19.02
N PHE A 254 6.80 67.36 -18.38
CA PHE A 254 7.05 66.07 -17.74
C PHE A 254 6.10 65.79 -16.56
N ARG A 255 5.63 66.82 -15.85
CA ARG A 255 4.60 66.68 -14.82
C ARG A 255 3.24 66.30 -15.40
N ASP A 256 2.87 66.85 -16.55
CA ASP A 256 1.62 66.49 -17.22
C ASP A 256 1.69 65.07 -17.82
N GLU A 257 2.83 64.67 -18.38
CA GLU A 257 3.10 63.29 -18.80
C GLU A 257 3.04 62.31 -17.62
N LYS A 258 3.65 62.69 -16.49
CA LYS A 258 3.61 61.92 -15.24
C LYS A 258 2.17 61.69 -14.77
N LYS A 259 1.34 62.75 -14.77
CA LYS A 259 -0.08 62.64 -14.42
C LYS A 259 -0.81 61.69 -15.37
N LYS A 260 -0.64 61.83 -16.68
CA LYS A 260 -1.27 60.94 -17.68
C LYS A 260 -0.93 59.47 -17.46
N ILE A 261 0.35 59.14 -17.19
CA ILE A 261 0.77 57.76 -16.92
C ILE A 261 0.23 57.26 -15.57
N GLN A 262 0.17 58.14 -14.58
CA GLN A 262 -0.42 57.83 -13.28
C GLN A 262 -1.93 57.57 -13.40
N ASP A 263 -2.65 58.34 -14.22
CA ASP A 263 -4.07 58.15 -14.51
C ASP A 263 -4.30 56.83 -15.26
N GLN A 264 -3.47 56.51 -16.27
CA GLN A 264 -3.49 55.21 -16.95
C GLN A 264 -3.24 54.04 -15.98
N MET A 265 -2.33 54.23 -15.02
CA MET A 265 -2.04 53.23 -13.98
C MET A 265 -3.24 53.02 -13.04
N THR A 266 -3.92 54.10 -12.65
CA THR A 266 -5.13 54.01 -11.83
C THR A 266 -6.29 53.38 -12.59
N GLU A 267 -6.51 53.78 -13.85
CA GLU A 267 -7.54 53.20 -14.73
C GLU A 267 -7.32 51.70 -14.94
N LEU A 268 -6.08 51.26 -15.21
CA LEU A 268 -5.77 49.84 -15.31
C LEU A 268 -6.06 49.11 -13.99
N SER A 269 -5.68 49.72 -12.86
CA SER A 269 -5.88 49.10 -11.54
C SER A 269 -7.36 49.00 -11.17
N GLU A 270 -8.17 49.99 -11.52
CA GLU A 270 -9.62 50.01 -11.32
C GLU A 270 -10.34 49.05 -12.28
N ALA A 271 -9.93 48.98 -13.55
CA ALA A 271 -10.40 47.99 -14.51
C ALA A 271 -10.12 46.56 -14.03
N ARG A 272 -8.95 46.34 -13.39
CA ARG A 272 -8.63 45.06 -12.79
C ARG A 272 -9.45 44.78 -11.53
N LYS A 273 -9.68 45.80 -10.68
CA LYS A 273 -10.49 45.67 -9.46
C LYS A 273 -11.95 45.35 -9.80
N THR A 274 -12.51 45.97 -10.83
CA THR A 274 -13.87 45.68 -11.32
C THR A 274 -13.96 44.30 -11.97
N GLN A 275 -12.95 43.88 -12.75
CA GLN A 275 -12.86 42.52 -13.29
C GLN A 275 -12.78 41.46 -12.19
N LEU A 276 -11.99 41.72 -11.14
CA LEU A 276 -11.86 40.81 -10.01
C LEU A 276 -13.16 40.78 -9.19
N GLY A 277 -13.81 41.92 -8.96
CA GLY A 277 -15.04 41.99 -8.17
C GLY A 277 -14.91 41.26 -6.82
N PRO A 278 -16.02 40.73 -6.26
CA PRO A 278 -15.97 39.93 -5.04
C PRO A 278 -15.51 38.48 -5.32
N ILE A 279 -14.32 38.29 -5.92
CA ILE A 279 -13.70 36.95 -6.03
C ILE A 279 -13.49 36.34 -4.65
N GLU A 280 -13.18 37.14 -3.63
CA GLU A 280 -12.99 36.66 -2.26
C GLU A 280 -14.25 35.98 -1.71
N GLU A 281 -15.44 36.53 -1.99
CA GLU A 281 -16.71 35.90 -1.59
C GLU A 281 -16.90 34.56 -2.31
N ILE A 282 -16.65 34.49 -3.63
CA ILE A 282 -16.73 33.25 -4.42
C ILE A 282 -15.70 32.22 -3.93
N GLN A 283 -14.52 32.65 -3.50
CA GLN A 283 -13.50 31.78 -2.91
C GLN A 283 -13.94 31.25 -1.55
N ASN A 284 -14.54 32.09 -0.70
CA ASN A 284 -15.09 31.68 0.59
C ASN A 284 -16.24 30.68 0.40
N GLU A 285 -17.15 30.90 -0.55
CA GLU A 285 -18.18 29.93 -0.92
C GLU A 285 -17.59 28.60 -1.41
N ARG A 286 -16.55 28.65 -2.25
CA ARG A 286 -15.85 27.44 -2.72
C ARG A 286 -15.22 26.68 -1.57
N ASN A 287 -14.59 27.37 -0.63
CA ASN A 287 -13.94 26.77 0.53
C ASN A 287 -14.97 26.16 1.49
N ALA A 288 -16.08 26.84 1.75
CA ALA A 288 -17.19 26.32 2.55
C ALA A 288 -17.84 25.07 1.92
N ILE A 289 -17.97 25.03 0.59
CA ILE A 289 -18.40 23.82 -0.13
C ILE A 289 -17.35 22.72 -0.03
N GLY A 290 -16.06 23.07 -0.07
CA GLY A 290 -14.96 22.14 0.12
C GLY A 290 -14.97 21.48 1.51
N GLU A 291 -15.28 22.23 2.57
CA GLU A 291 -15.44 21.70 3.93
C GLU A 291 -16.64 20.77 4.03
N LYS A 292 -17.81 21.15 3.46
CA LYS A 292 -18.99 20.28 3.39
C LYS A 292 -18.71 18.99 2.61
N LEU A 293 -17.91 19.07 1.54
CA LEU A 293 -17.51 17.92 0.75
C LEU A 293 -16.60 16.98 1.55
N ARG A 294 -15.64 17.51 2.33
CA ARG A 294 -14.79 16.69 3.21
C ARG A 294 -15.64 15.98 4.27
N ALA A 295 -16.53 16.71 4.95
CA ALA A 295 -17.44 16.12 5.93
C ALA A 295 -18.29 14.98 5.33
N LYS A 296 -18.86 15.18 4.15
CA LYS A 296 -19.66 14.14 3.45
C LYS A 296 -18.82 12.94 3.00
N ILE A 297 -17.57 13.16 2.61
CA ILE A 297 -16.63 12.09 2.27
C ILE A 297 -16.24 11.30 3.52
N GLU A 298 -16.01 11.96 4.64
CA GLU A 298 -15.75 11.36 5.94
C GLU A 298 -16.96 10.53 6.41
N GLU A 299 -18.19 11.06 6.31
CA GLU A 299 -19.44 10.31 6.58
C GLU A 299 -19.52 9.02 5.74
N ARG A 300 -19.24 9.11 4.43
CA ARG A 300 -19.25 7.94 3.54
C ARG A 300 -18.15 6.92 3.91
N ASN A 301 -16.97 7.40 4.29
CA ASN A 301 -15.86 6.53 4.67
C ASN A 301 -16.15 5.85 6.02
N ALA A 302 -16.68 6.58 7.00
CA ALA A 302 -17.11 6.04 8.28
C ALA A 302 -18.16 4.93 8.09
N LEU A 303 -19.20 5.16 7.27
CA LEU A 303 -20.18 4.13 6.95
C LEU A 303 -19.54 2.89 6.29
N ARG A 304 -18.56 3.09 5.41
CA ARG A 304 -17.84 1.99 4.77
C ARG A 304 -16.97 1.22 5.76
N ASP A 305 -16.35 1.92 6.70
CA ASP A 305 -15.48 1.31 7.70
C ASP A 305 -16.29 0.57 8.77
N GLU A 306 -17.42 1.13 9.21
CA GLU A 306 -18.42 0.44 10.04
C GLU A 306 -18.93 -0.83 9.36
N TYR A 307 -19.33 -0.74 8.09
CA TYR A 307 -19.79 -1.90 7.32
C TYR A 307 -18.70 -2.98 7.20
N ARG A 308 -17.45 -2.58 6.92
CA ARG A 308 -16.30 -3.51 6.84
C ARG A 308 -15.92 -4.09 8.20
N GLN A 309 -16.07 -3.34 9.30
CA GLN A 309 -15.86 -3.85 10.65
C GLN A 309 -16.86 -4.96 10.95
N GLN A 310 -18.15 -4.72 10.70
CA GLN A 310 -19.20 -5.74 10.85
C GLN A 310 -18.95 -6.96 9.96
N GLU A 311 -18.48 -6.77 8.72
CA GLU A 311 -18.13 -7.89 7.82
C GLU A 311 -16.91 -8.68 8.33
N ARG A 312 -15.88 -8.01 8.87
CA ARG A 312 -14.71 -8.67 9.49
C ARG A 312 -15.11 -9.45 10.73
N GLU A 313 -15.92 -8.87 11.61
CA GLU A 313 -16.42 -9.51 12.84
C GLU A 313 -17.27 -10.75 12.50
N TYR A 314 -18.18 -10.62 11.53
CA TYR A 314 -19.00 -11.75 11.07
C TYR A 314 -18.13 -12.86 10.47
N TRP A 315 -17.14 -12.52 9.63
CA TRP A 315 -16.26 -13.51 9.03
C TRP A 315 -15.32 -14.16 10.05
N ALA A 316 -14.78 -13.40 11.01
CA ALA A 316 -13.99 -13.93 12.13
C ALA A 316 -14.81 -14.94 12.94
N TYR A 317 -16.03 -14.58 13.33
CA TYR A 317 -16.96 -15.51 14.00
C TYR A 317 -17.22 -16.79 13.18
N GLN A 318 -17.46 -16.66 11.87
CA GLN A 318 -17.64 -17.82 10.99
C GLN A 318 -16.37 -18.68 10.85
N GLN A 319 -15.19 -18.07 10.85
CA GLN A 319 -13.92 -18.80 10.81
C GLN A 319 -13.67 -19.53 12.12
N GLU A 320 -13.91 -18.91 13.27
CA GLU A 320 -13.82 -19.57 14.58
C GLU A 320 -14.75 -20.77 14.66
N LEU A 321 -16.00 -20.64 14.21
CA LEU A 321 -16.95 -21.75 14.19
C LEU A 321 -16.52 -22.89 13.24
N ARG A 322 -15.87 -22.56 12.12
CA ARG A 322 -15.29 -23.57 11.23
C ARG A 322 -14.06 -24.24 11.84
N LYS A 323 -13.18 -23.48 12.49
CA LYS A 323 -11.99 -24.01 13.19
C LYS A 323 -12.40 -24.94 14.32
N ALA A 324 -13.32 -24.53 15.18
CA ALA A 324 -13.83 -25.37 16.26
C ALA A 324 -14.42 -26.70 15.73
N ARG A 325 -15.16 -26.66 14.61
CA ARG A 325 -15.67 -27.87 13.96
C ARG A 325 -14.55 -28.73 13.35
N GLN A 326 -13.55 -28.12 12.73
CA GLN A 326 -12.41 -28.83 12.15
C GLN A 326 -11.56 -29.49 13.23
N GLU A 327 -11.33 -28.81 14.36
CA GLU A 327 -10.61 -29.33 15.52
C GLU A 327 -11.37 -30.49 16.16
N ARG A 328 -12.68 -30.36 16.39
CA ARG A 328 -13.55 -31.46 16.87
C ARG A 328 -13.51 -32.67 15.92
N TYR A 329 -13.61 -32.45 14.61
CA TYR A 329 -13.52 -33.52 13.62
C TYR A 329 -12.13 -34.16 13.54
N ALA A 330 -11.07 -33.36 13.63
CA ALA A 330 -9.69 -33.83 13.62
C ALA A 330 -9.40 -34.67 14.87
N ALA A 331 -9.88 -34.25 16.03
CA ALA A 331 -9.78 -35.00 17.29
C ALA A 331 -10.51 -36.35 17.18
N GLU A 332 -11.78 -36.36 16.77
CA GLU A 332 -12.56 -37.60 16.60
C GLU A 332 -11.91 -38.55 15.57
N LYS A 333 -11.39 -38.01 14.47
CA LYS A 333 -10.68 -38.81 13.46
C LYS A 333 -9.36 -39.37 13.99
N ALA A 334 -8.61 -38.59 14.76
CA ALA A 334 -7.36 -39.03 15.38
C ALA A 334 -7.62 -40.15 16.40
N GLU A 335 -8.68 -40.04 17.20
CA GLU A 335 -9.12 -41.10 18.13
C GLU A 335 -9.51 -42.38 17.39
N LYS A 336 -10.34 -42.27 16.34
CA LYS A 336 -10.71 -43.41 15.51
C LYS A 336 -9.50 -44.06 14.83
N GLN A 337 -8.56 -43.26 14.33
CA GLN A 337 -7.31 -43.78 13.75
C GLN A 337 -6.49 -44.55 14.78
N LYS A 338 -6.34 -44.02 16.00
CA LYS A 338 -5.69 -44.72 17.12
C LYS A 338 -6.39 -46.06 17.40
N GLU A 339 -7.73 -46.09 17.44
CA GLU A 339 -8.50 -47.32 17.64
C GLU A 339 -8.33 -48.33 16.48
N TYR A 340 -8.38 -47.87 15.23
CA TYR A 340 -8.17 -48.72 14.05
C TYR A 340 -6.76 -49.30 14.01
N ASP A 341 -5.74 -48.51 14.35
CA ASP A 341 -4.36 -48.96 14.40
C ASP A 341 -4.17 -50.02 15.51
N LEU A 342 -4.78 -49.83 16.68
CA LEU A 342 -4.79 -50.85 17.74
C LEU A 342 -5.48 -52.13 17.27
N ARG A 343 -6.66 -52.03 16.65
CA ARG A 343 -7.39 -53.20 16.13
C ARG A 343 -6.68 -53.89 14.97
N ARG A 344 -5.94 -53.15 14.14
CA ARG A 344 -5.11 -53.72 13.07
C ARG A 344 -4.00 -54.57 13.68
N LYS A 345 -3.27 -54.02 14.66
CA LYS A 345 -2.20 -54.73 15.36
C LYS A 345 -2.73 -55.95 16.12
N GLN A 346 -3.92 -55.87 16.74
CA GLN A 346 -4.57 -57.02 17.37
C GLN A 346 -4.88 -58.15 16.36
N ARG A 347 -5.47 -57.82 15.20
CA ARG A 347 -5.72 -58.83 14.16
C ARG A 347 -4.44 -59.42 13.57
N GLU A 348 -3.39 -58.63 13.46
CA GLU A 348 -2.07 -59.12 13.04
C GLU A 348 -1.50 -60.10 14.07
N ALA A 349 -1.66 -59.82 15.36
CA ALA A 349 -1.30 -60.74 16.44
C ALA A 349 -2.15 -62.04 16.43
N GLU A 350 -3.47 -61.93 16.24
CA GLU A 350 -4.37 -63.10 16.14
C GLU A 350 -4.07 -63.97 14.91
N LYS A 351 -3.77 -63.38 13.75
CA LYS A 351 -3.36 -64.14 12.56
C LYS A 351 -2.05 -64.89 12.75
N LEU A 352 -1.14 -64.33 13.53
CA LEU A 352 0.06 -65.04 13.93
C LEU A 352 -0.24 -66.25 14.82
N ASP A 353 -1.42 -66.29 15.47
CA ASP A 353 -1.83 -67.39 16.33
C ASP A 353 -2.39 -68.61 15.57
N GLU A 354 -2.69 -68.47 14.27
CA GLU A 354 -3.17 -69.57 13.41
C GLU A 354 -2.04 -70.49 12.96
N GLN A 355 -2.10 -71.78 13.34
CA GLN A 355 -1.06 -72.76 13.02
C GLN A 355 -1.10 -73.18 11.53
N PRO A 356 -0.01 -72.96 10.76
CA PRO A 356 -0.01 -73.09 9.30
C PRO A 356 0.05 -74.53 8.77
N TYR A 357 0.26 -75.53 9.64
CA TYR A 357 0.39 -76.94 9.24
C TYR A 357 -0.69 -77.88 9.82
N VAL A 358 -1.77 -77.33 10.39
CA VAL A 358 -2.87 -78.12 10.97
C VAL A 358 -3.52 -79.03 9.92
N ALA A 359 -3.70 -78.52 8.71
CA ALA A 359 -4.35 -79.26 7.63
C ALA A 359 -3.52 -80.48 7.18
N GLU A 360 -2.20 -80.33 7.06
CA GLU A 360 -1.30 -81.40 6.65
C GLU A 360 -1.12 -82.45 7.76
N ILE A 361 -1.01 -82.03 9.03
CA ILE A 361 -0.91 -82.94 10.16
C ILE A 361 -2.18 -83.77 10.29
N THR A 362 -3.36 -83.12 10.24
CA THR A 362 -4.64 -83.84 10.31
C THR A 362 -4.84 -84.80 9.14
N LEU A 363 -4.35 -84.45 7.94
CA LEU A 363 -4.37 -85.33 6.76
C LEU A 363 -3.49 -86.57 6.95
N ILE A 364 -2.27 -86.41 7.50
CA ILE A 364 -1.36 -87.51 7.78
C ILE A 364 -1.90 -88.40 8.90
N GLU A 365 -2.46 -87.82 9.97
CA GLU A 365 -3.10 -88.58 11.04
C GLU A 365 -4.30 -89.40 10.54
N GLN A 366 -5.12 -88.84 9.64
CA GLN A 366 -6.23 -89.53 9.00
C GLN A 366 -5.76 -90.70 8.12
N THR A 367 -4.67 -90.53 7.37
CA THR A 367 -4.10 -91.60 6.52
C THR A 367 -3.40 -92.67 7.32
N ILE A 368 -2.71 -92.32 8.42
CA ILE A 368 -2.19 -93.28 9.41
C ILE A 368 -3.33 -94.07 10.03
N LYS A 369 -4.43 -93.41 10.43
CA LYS A 369 -5.61 -94.07 10.99
C LYS A 369 -6.26 -95.02 9.99
N TYR A 370 -6.32 -94.64 8.71
CA TYR A 370 -6.79 -95.51 7.63
C TYR A 370 -5.88 -96.73 7.43
N CYS A 371 -4.56 -96.54 7.39
CA CYS A 371 -3.58 -97.63 7.29
C CYS A 371 -3.64 -98.58 8.49
N LYS A 372 -3.79 -98.05 9.72
CA LYS A 372 -3.97 -98.86 10.94
C LYS A 372 -5.28 -99.66 10.90
N GLY A 373 -6.37 -99.06 10.40
CA GLY A 373 -7.66 -99.75 10.21
C GLY A 373 -7.61 -100.90 9.19
N LEU A 374 -6.75 -100.81 8.17
CA LEU A 374 -6.52 -101.88 7.19
C LEU A 374 -5.82 -103.09 7.79
N VAL A 375 -4.82 -102.88 8.67
CA VAL A 375 -4.11 -103.97 9.38
C VAL A 375 -5.02 -104.65 10.41
N GLN A 376 -5.93 -103.89 11.02
CA GLN A 376 -6.89 -104.40 12.01
C GLN A 376 -8.06 -105.20 11.40
N SER A 377 -8.19 -105.25 10.06
CA SER A 377 -9.29 -105.94 9.36
C SER A 377 -9.10 -107.47 9.15
N LYS A 378 -8.26 -108.11 9.98
CA LYS A 378 -8.32 -109.57 10.25
C LYS A 378 -8.68 -109.78 11.72
N THR A 379 -9.91 -109.45 12.09
CA THR A 379 -10.79 -110.06 13.14
C THR A 379 -12.00 -109.12 13.27
N GLU A 380 -13.04 -109.31 12.43
CA GLU A 380 -14.32 -108.61 12.62
C GLU A 380 -15.17 -109.37 13.65
N GLU A 381 -15.29 -108.85 14.87
CA GLU A 381 -16.53 -108.97 15.64
C GLU A 381 -17.37 -107.72 15.35
N LYS A 382 -18.43 -107.90 14.57
CA LYS A 382 -19.52 -106.94 14.47
C LYS A 382 -20.36 -107.04 15.75
N LYS A 383 -20.38 -105.98 16.54
CA LYS A 383 -21.49 -105.70 17.46
C LYS A 383 -22.11 -104.36 17.07
N ASP A 384 -23.23 -104.46 16.37
CA ASP A 384 -24.17 -103.38 16.12
C ASP A 384 -24.84 -102.98 17.43
N GLU A 385 -24.58 -101.78 17.95
CA GLU A 385 -25.50 -101.11 18.88
C GLU A 385 -25.73 -99.67 18.42
N LYS A 386 -27.02 -99.37 18.23
CA LYS A 386 -27.57 -98.12 17.72
C LYS A 386 -27.30 -96.97 18.69
N LYS A 387 -26.96 -95.81 18.13
CA LYS A 387 -27.01 -94.51 18.81
C LYS A 387 -28.44 -94.16 19.18
N GLU A 388 -28.70 -93.95 20.47
CA GLU A 388 -29.70 -92.97 20.92
C GLU A 388 -28.95 -91.67 21.17
N VAL A 389 -29.24 -90.64 20.38
CA VAL A 389 -28.76 -89.28 20.62
C VAL A 389 -29.88 -88.57 21.37
N GLU A 390 -29.69 -88.35 22.67
CA GLU A 390 -30.48 -87.37 23.42
C GLU A 390 -30.07 -85.96 22.96
N TYR A 391 -31.03 -85.23 22.38
CA TYR A 391 -30.84 -83.83 22.01
C TYR A 391 -31.28 -82.95 23.17
N ASN A 392 -30.35 -82.56 24.04
CA ASN A 392 -30.60 -81.59 25.12
C ASN A 392 -30.33 -80.19 24.56
N ASN A 393 -31.37 -79.52 24.06
CA ASN A 393 -31.27 -78.13 23.62
C ASN A 393 -31.66 -77.20 24.80
N PRO A 394 -30.78 -76.27 25.22
CA PRO A 394 -31.05 -75.40 26.37
C PRO A 394 -32.16 -74.38 26.10
N ASP A 395 -32.97 -74.10 27.14
CA ASP A 395 -34.14 -73.22 27.10
C ASP A 395 -33.79 -71.82 26.57
N GLY A 396 -34.34 -71.48 25.40
CA GLY A 396 -34.16 -70.17 24.74
C GLY A 396 -33.60 -70.24 23.31
N ALA A 397 -33.24 -71.42 22.81
CA ALA A 397 -32.82 -71.60 21.42
C ALA A 397 -34.00 -71.98 20.52
N GLU A 398 -34.47 -71.04 19.69
CA GLU A 398 -35.44 -71.30 18.62
C GLU A 398 -34.76 -72.13 17.51
N ILE A 399 -35.17 -73.40 17.40
CA ILE A 399 -34.70 -74.30 16.36
C ILE A 399 -35.33 -73.84 15.04
N LEU A 400 -34.52 -73.21 14.19
CA LEU A 400 -34.87 -72.89 12.82
C LEU A 400 -35.42 -74.14 12.13
N LEU A 401 -36.70 -74.08 11.73
CA LEU A 401 -37.39 -75.18 11.09
C LEU A 401 -36.57 -75.71 9.91
N ARG A 402 -36.77 -77.02 9.68
CA ARG A 402 -36.21 -77.79 8.57
C ARG A 402 -36.46 -77.03 7.27
N LYS A 403 -35.50 -77.12 6.34
CA LYS A 403 -35.41 -76.29 5.12
C LYS A 403 -36.66 -76.29 4.23
N GLU A 404 -37.58 -77.23 4.45
CA GLU A 404 -38.84 -77.41 3.73
C GLU A 404 -39.98 -76.50 4.25
N ASP A 405 -39.88 -75.94 5.47
CA ASP A 405 -40.95 -75.14 6.11
C ASP A 405 -40.61 -73.63 6.18
N ARG A 406 -39.61 -73.16 5.43
CA ARG A 406 -39.10 -71.77 5.49
C ARG A 406 -39.38 -70.95 4.23
N ASP A 407 -40.43 -71.32 3.50
CA ASP A 407 -40.63 -70.97 2.08
C ASP A 407 -41.57 -69.77 1.82
N GLU A 408 -41.77 -68.85 2.78
CA GLU A 408 -42.68 -67.71 2.57
C GLU A 408 -42.02 -66.34 2.35
N GLU A 409 -40.69 -66.25 2.21
CA GLU A 409 -40.01 -64.99 1.86
C GLU A 409 -38.80 -65.20 0.92
N PHE A 410 -39.05 -65.82 -0.25
CA PHE A 410 -38.06 -65.92 -1.34
C PHE A 410 -38.45 -65.02 -2.53
N TYR A 411 -38.06 -63.75 -2.47
CA TYR A 411 -38.19 -62.76 -3.54
C TYR A 411 -37.09 -62.94 -4.62
N PHE A 412 -37.03 -64.10 -5.28
CA PHE A 412 -36.41 -64.22 -6.61
C PHE A 412 -36.73 -65.59 -7.26
N ALA A 413 -37.32 -65.57 -8.46
CA ALA A 413 -37.74 -66.76 -9.19
C ALA A 413 -36.58 -67.52 -9.86
N PRO A 414 -36.48 -68.86 -9.69
CA PRO A 414 -35.67 -69.71 -10.57
C PRO A 414 -36.55 -70.47 -11.57
N THR A 415 -36.25 -70.30 -12.86
CA THR A 415 -36.92 -70.93 -13.99
C THR A 415 -36.51 -72.41 -14.18
N LYS A 416 -37.52 -73.31 -14.12
CA LYS A 416 -37.73 -74.57 -14.87
C LYS A 416 -36.53 -75.50 -15.23
N ALA A 417 -36.61 -76.70 -14.63
CA ALA A 417 -36.83 -78.02 -15.24
C ALA A 417 -35.72 -78.87 -15.91
N GLY A 418 -35.69 -80.13 -15.43
CA GLY A 418 -35.46 -81.36 -16.21
C GLY A 418 -34.40 -82.27 -15.58
N LYS A 419 -34.48 -83.60 -15.52
CA LYS A 419 -35.50 -84.63 -15.82
C LYS A 419 -34.95 -85.95 -15.25
N LYS A 420 -35.83 -86.75 -14.65
CA LYS A 420 -35.62 -88.11 -14.11
C LYS A 420 -35.12 -89.11 -15.19
N GLY A 421 -34.14 -89.94 -14.84
CA GLY A 421 -33.80 -91.20 -15.54
C GLY A 421 -33.71 -92.35 -14.53
N LYS A 422 -34.40 -93.47 -14.80
CA LYS A 422 -34.60 -94.62 -13.90
C LYS A 422 -34.34 -95.92 -14.69
N ASN A 423 -33.42 -96.79 -14.24
CA ASN A 423 -33.48 -98.27 -14.30
C ASN A 423 -32.18 -98.85 -13.68
N LYS A 424 -32.25 -99.62 -12.59
CA LYS A 424 -32.52 -101.08 -12.41
C LYS A 424 -31.28 -102.01 -12.53
N ASN A 425 -30.72 -102.31 -11.34
CA ASN A 425 -30.68 -103.62 -10.66
C ASN A 425 -29.61 -104.70 -10.98
N LYS A 426 -29.26 -105.40 -9.87
CA LYS A 426 -28.52 -106.67 -9.63
C LYS A 426 -26.97 -106.56 -9.63
N GLY A 427 -26.20 -107.02 -8.64
CA GLY A 427 -26.41 -107.92 -7.49
C GLY A 427 -25.43 -109.11 -7.60
N GLY A 428 -24.58 -109.35 -6.59
CA GLY A 428 -23.81 -110.61 -6.41
C GLY A 428 -22.36 -110.46 -5.96
N GLU A 429 -22.04 -111.01 -4.77
CA GLU A 429 -20.73 -111.11 -4.08
C GLU A 429 -19.70 -112.06 -4.75
N ALA A 430 -18.40 -111.78 -4.55
CA ALA A 430 -17.40 -112.65 -3.88
C ALA A 430 -15.96 -112.08 -4.00
N LYS A 431 -15.22 -111.99 -2.88
CA LYS A 431 -13.77 -111.64 -2.76
C LYS A 431 -12.87 -112.84 -3.12
N PRO A 432 -11.55 -112.68 -3.46
CA PRO A 432 -10.48 -112.56 -2.43
C PRO A 432 -9.22 -111.70 -2.79
N THR A 433 -8.50 -111.25 -1.75
CA THR A 433 -7.10 -110.74 -1.71
C THR A 433 -6.69 -109.36 -2.28
N LYS A 434 -7.62 -108.56 -2.82
CA LYS A 434 -7.31 -107.18 -3.26
C LYS A 434 -7.93 -106.16 -2.31
N ILE A 435 -7.12 -105.27 -1.74
CA ILE A 435 -7.64 -104.12 -0.98
C ILE A 435 -8.35 -103.19 -1.97
N THR A 436 -9.65 -103.00 -1.80
CA THR A 436 -10.44 -102.07 -2.62
C THR A 436 -10.43 -100.70 -1.93
N HIS A 437 -9.55 -99.81 -2.36
CA HIS A 437 -9.54 -98.43 -1.91
C HIS A 437 -10.67 -97.61 -2.57
N ASN A 438 -11.26 -96.68 -1.82
CA ASN A 438 -12.20 -95.70 -2.36
C ASN A 438 -11.44 -94.61 -3.14
N ALA A 439 -12.09 -93.99 -4.14
CA ALA A 439 -11.46 -92.94 -4.95
C ALA A 439 -10.92 -91.75 -4.11
N GLU A 440 -11.54 -91.47 -2.96
CA GLU A 440 -11.08 -90.44 -2.02
C GLU A 440 -9.82 -90.86 -1.27
N THR A 441 -9.69 -92.14 -0.90
CA THR A 441 -8.46 -92.62 -0.25
C THR A 441 -7.26 -92.54 -1.18
N PHE A 442 -7.43 -92.81 -2.49
CA PHE A 442 -6.38 -92.54 -3.47
C PHE A 442 -6.02 -91.05 -3.55
N ARG A 443 -6.99 -90.14 -3.41
CA ARG A 443 -6.70 -88.69 -3.35
C ARG A 443 -5.92 -88.31 -2.10
N LEU A 444 -6.20 -88.91 -0.94
CA LEU A 444 -5.45 -88.67 0.30
C LEU A 444 -3.99 -89.13 0.17
N PHE A 445 -3.77 -90.30 -0.44
CA PHE A 445 -2.43 -90.83 -0.70
C PHE A 445 -1.68 -90.05 -1.79
N ASP A 446 -2.37 -89.63 -2.85
CA ASP A 446 -1.83 -88.78 -3.92
C ASP A 446 -1.46 -87.37 -3.40
N GLN A 447 -2.28 -86.80 -2.50
CA GLN A 447 -1.95 -85.54 -1.81
C GLN A 447 -0.70 -85.65 -0.93
N LEU A 448 -0.46 -86.82 -0.32
CA LEU A 448 0.74 -87.12 0.45
C LEU A 448 1.89 -87.68 -0.40
N LYS A 449 1.66 -87.86 -1.72
CA LYS A 449 2.58 -88.44 -2.70
C LYS A 449 3.11 -89.82 -2.30
N LEU A 450 2.26 -90.65 -1.69
CA LEU A 450 2.55 -92.03 -1.32
C LEU A 450 1.68 -92.98 -2.16
N ASP A 451 2.23 -94.13 -2.54
CA ASP A 451 1.48 -95.14 -3.30
C ASP A 451 0.56 -95.94 -2.35
N ALA A 452 -0.72 -96.02 -2.71
CA ALA A 452 -1.71 -96.72 -1.90
C ALA A 452 -1.40 -98.24 -1.81
N PRO A 453 -1.45 -98.86 -0.62
CA PRO A 453 -1.05 -100.25 -0.44
C PRO A 453 -2.05 -101.21 -1.08
N LEU A 454 -1.69 -101.76 -2.24
CA LEU A 454 -2.52 -102.73 -2.96
C LEU A 454 -2.56 -104.12 -2.28
N SER A 455 -1.62 -104.39 -1.36
CA SER A 455 -1.50 -105.64 -0.58
C SER A 455 -1.17 -105.36 0.88
N THR A 456 -1.62 -106.25 1.79
CA THR A 456 -1.47 -106.11 3.26
C THR A 456 -0.03 -106.13 3.76
N GLU A 457 0.93 -106.54 2.92
CA GLU A 457 2.36 -106.58 3.25
C GLU A 457 3.07 -105.22 3.08
N GLN A 458 2.49 -104.30 2.31
CA GLN A 458 3.05 -102.97 2.03
C GLN A 458 2.62 -101.91 3.06
N VAL A 459 1.60 -102.21 3.86
CA VAL A 459 1.04 -101.32 4.89
C VAL A 459 2.04 -100.96 6.01
N PRO A 460 2.87 -101.87 6.57
CA PRO A 460 3.80 -101.49 7.62
C PRO A 460 4.93 -100.56 7.14
N ALA A 461 5.44 -100.73 5.92
CA ALA A 461 6.45 -99.83 5.36
C ALA A 461 5.88 -98.41 5.11
N LEU A 462 4.64 -98.31 4.63
CA LEU A 462 3.95 -97.03 4.45
C LEU A 462 3.60 -96.34 5.78
N LEU A 463 3.35 -97.10 6.85
CA LEU A 463 3.14 -96.54 8.19
C LEU A 463 4.41 -95.85 8.71
N GLU A 464 5.60 -96.44 8.50
CA GLU A 464 6.86 -95.80 8.88
C GLU A 464 7.14 -94.53 8.07
N GLU A 465 6.78 -94.50 6.78
CA GLU A 465 6.92 -93.31 5.94
C GLU A 465 5.93 -92.19 6.34
N LEU A 466 4.68 -92.53 6.64
CA LEU A 466 3.69 -91.59 7.15
C LEU A 466 4.05 -91.06 8.55
N GLU A 467 4.59 -91.90 9.43
CA GLU A 467 5.06 -91.48 10.76
C GLU A 467 6.31 -90.59 10.67
N LYS A 468 7.20 -90.81 9.69
CA LYS A 468 8.31 -89.88 9.39
C LYS A 468 7.81 -88.54 8.86
N GLN A 469 6.86 -88.54 7.91
CA GLN A 469 6.26 -87.31 7.40
C GLN A 469 5.56 -86.54 8.54
N LEU A 470 4.83 -87.23 9.41
CA LEU A 470 4.22 -86.63 10.60
C LEU A 470 5.29 -85.96 11.50
N GLY A 471 6.41 -86.64 11.74
CA GLY A 471 7.55 -86.08 12.47
C GLY A 471 8.14 -84.81 11.83
N ASP A 472 8.26 -84.79 10.50
CA ASP A 472 8.76 -83.62 9.76
C ASP A 472 7.80 -82.41 9.85
N PHE A 473 6.49 -82.64 9.75
CA PHE A 473 5.49 -81.58 9.92
C PHE A 473 5.37 -81.11 11.37
N GLN A 474 5.52 -82.00 12.35
CA GLN A 474 5.64 -81.63 13.76
C GLN A 474 6.91 -80.82 14.06
N GLY A 475 8.03 -81.14 13.40
CA GLY A 475 9.25 -80.32 13.46
C GLY A 475 9.03 -78.91 12.90
N LYS A 476 8.40 -78.80 11.73
CA LYS A 476 8.03 -77.51 11.12
C LYS A 476 7.05 -76.71 11.97
N VAL A 477 6.15 -77.38 12.70
CA VAL A 477 5.28 -76.74 13.68
C VAL A 477 6.07 -76.14 14.83
N LYS A 478 7.02 -76.86 15.41
CA LYS A 478 7.85 -76.33 16.50
C LYS A 478 8.70 -75.15 16.06
N GLU A 479 9.31 -75.23 14.88
CA GLU A 479 10.04 -74.10 14.29
C GLU A 479 9.12 -72.90 14.01
N TRP A 480 7.86 -73.15 13.65
CA TRP A 480 6.87 -72.10 13.47
C TRP A 480 6.41 -71.51 14.81
N GLU A 481 6.24 -72.31 15.85
CA GLU A 481 5.90 -71.83 17.20
C GLU A 481 6.99 -70.93 17.76
N GLU A 482 8.27 -71.30 17.61
CA GLU A 482 9.39 -70.44 18.01
C GLU A 482 9.42 -69.14 17.22
N LYS A 483 9.30 -69.20 15.88
CA LYS A 483 9.23 -68.00 15.03
C LYS A 483 7.99 -67.16 15.32
N ARG A 484 6.86 -67.77 15.66
CA ARG A 484 5.63 -67.08 16.05
C ARG A 484 5.82 -66.37 17.37
N GLU A 485 6.37 -67.03 18.39
CA GLU A 485 6.61 -66.42 19.69
C GLU A 485 7.59 -65.25 19.55
N ASP A 486 8.62 -65.36 18.72
CA ASP A 486 9.54 -64.26 18.43
C ASP A 486 8.86 -63.13 17.63
N MET A 487 8.01 -63.45 16.65
CA MET A 487 7.28 -62.44 15.88
C MET A 487 6.13 -61.81 16.70
N LYS A 488 5.51 -62.55 17.61
CA LYS A 488 4.48 -62.10 18.54
C LYS A 488 5.09 -61.24 19.62
N LYS A 489 6.27 -61.59 20.13
CA LYS A 489 7.09 -60.74 20.99
C LYS A 489 7.54 -59.49 20.24
N ALA A 490 8.01 -59.57 19.00
CA ALA A 490 8.36 -58.39 18.22
C ALA A 490 7.15 -57.47 17.92
N ILE A 491 5.94 -58.03 17.75
CA ILE A 491 4.70 -57.25 17.58
C ILE A 491 4.21 -56.66 18.91
N LEU A 492 4.34 -57.38 20.03
CA LEU A 492 3.98 -56.92 21.38
C LEU A 492 5.01 -55.92 21.93
N GLU A 493 6.29 -56.13 21.71
CA GLU A 493 7.38 -55.20 21.99
C GLU A 493 7.27 -54.00 21.05
N GLY A 494 6.99 -54.18 19.76
CA GLY A 494 6.65 -53.06 18.88
C GLY A 494 5.37 -52.31 19.29
N LEU A 495 4.41 -52.97 19.94
CA LEU A 495 3.24 -52.33 20.56
C LEU A 495 3.62 -51.56 21.84
N ASN A 496 4.50 -52.12 22.67
CA ASN A 496 4.97 -51.52 23.91
C ASN A 496 5.96 -50.38 23.65
N GLU A 497 6.91 -50.51 22.73
CA GLU A 497 7.80 -49.44 22.27
C GLU A 497 7.02 -48.31 21.59
N ILE A 498 5.95 -48.60 20.84
CA ILE A 498 5.09 -47.55 20.29
C ILE A 498 4.22 -46.91 21.39
N ALA A 499 3.85 -47.65 22.44
CA ALA A 499 3.14 -47.09 23.60
C ALA A 499 4.07 -46.25 24.50
N GLU A 500 5.31 -46.69 24.72
CA GLU A 500 6.34 -46.03 25.52
C GLU A 500 6.92 -44.82 24.79
N ASN A 501 7.22 -44.90 23.49
CA ASN A 501 7.63 -43.73 22.70
C ASN A 501 6.49 -42.71 22.56
N LYS A 502 5.23 -43.13 22.59
CA LYS A 502 4.08 -42.23 22.61
C LYS A 502 3.87 -41.62 23.99
N ALA A 503 4.04 -42.38 25.08
CA ALA A 503 4.00 -41.86 26.44
C ALA A 503 5.18 -40.90 26.73
N ALA A 504 6.36 -41.18 26.18
CA ALA A 504 7.53 -40.30 26.25
C ALA A 504 7.30 -38.99 25.46
N ARG A 505 6.72 -39.07 24.25
CA ARG A 505 6.33 -37.87 23.49
C ARG A 505 5.21 -37.06 24.15
N GLU A 506 4.21 -37.73 24.72
CA GLU A 506 3.13 -37.06 25.48
C GLU A 506 3.62 -36.48 26.82
N ALA A 507 4.76 -36.96 27.35
CA ALA A 507 5.44 -36.38 28.51
C ALA A 507 6.35 -35.20 28.12
N GLU A 508 7.10 -35.31 27.02
CA GLU A 508 7.91 -34.22 26.47
C GLU A 508 7.03 -33.04 26.01
N GLU A 509 5.88 -33.28 25.38
CA GLU A 509 4.94 -32.20 25.01
C GLU A 509 4.36 -31.49 26.24
N LYS A 510 4.13 -32.21 27.35
CA LYS A 510 3.66 -31.60 28.62
C LYS A 510 4.78 -30.86 29.36
N GLU A 511 6.01 -31.34 29.31
CA GLU A 511 7.17 -30.62 29.84
C GLU A 511 7.49 -29.36 29.00
N GLU A 512 7.27 -29.40 27.68
CA GLU A 512 7.42 -28.22 26.82
C GLU A 512 6.30 -27.20 27.01
N GLU A 513 5.04 -27.61 27.18
CA GLU A 513 3.92 -26.70 27.52
C GLU A 513 4.14 -26.03 28.89
N THR A 514 4.51 -26.80 29.92
CA THR A 514 4.77 -26.24 31.26
C THR A 514 6.02 -25.34 31.29
N ALA A 515 7.04 -25.63 30.48
CA ALA A 515 8.21 -24.76 30.32
C ALA A 515 7.92 -23.49 29.51
N GLN A 516 6.90 -23.49 28.65
CA GLN A 516 6.43 -22.31 27.92
C GLN A 516 5.57 -21.41 28.80
N GLU A 517 4.66 -21.97 29.60
CA GLU A 517 3.87 -21.22 30.59
C GLU A 517 4.77 -20.55 31.64
N ALA A 518 5.78 -21.26 32.17
CA ALA A 518 6.73 -20.68 33.12
C ALA A 518 7.60 -19.55 32.52
N LYS A 519 7.83 -19.55 31.20
CA LYS A 519 8.55 -18.48 30.48
C LYS A 519 7.66 -17.29 30.15
N GLU A 520 6.35 -17.49 30.00
CA GLU A 520 5.40 -16.39 29.86
C GLU A 520 5.15 -15.69 31.20
N GLU A 521 5.01 -16.44 32.30
CA GLU A 521 4.86 -15.86 33.63
C GLU A 521 6.09 -15.05 34.07
N ALA A 522 7.31 -15.54 33.80
CA ALA A 522 8.54 -14.81 34.09
C ALA A 522 8.69 -13.50 33.28
N LYS A 523 8.20 -13.48 32.03
CA LYS A 523 8.17 -12.26 31.20
C LYS A 523 7.11 -11.27 31.65
N GLU A 524 6.01 -11.75 32.23
CA GLU A 524 4.95 -10.90 32.75
C GLU A 524 5.30 -10.27 34.10
N GLU A 525 6.17 -10.90 34.91
CA GLU A 525 6.78 -10.30 36.10
C GLU A 525 7.85 -9.25 35.76
N GLU A 526 8.74 -9.51 34.80
CA GLU A 526 9.77 -8.54 34.36
C GLU A 526 9.13 -7.26 33.76
N ALA A 527 8.00 -7.39 33.07
CA ALA A 527 7.27 -6.25 32.50
C ALA A 527 6.46 -5.43 33.53
N LYS A 528 6.37 -5.88 34.79
CA LYS A 528 5.71 -5.16 35.89
C LYS A 528 6.72 -4.47 36.83
N GLU A 529 8.02 -4.76 36.70
CA GLU A 529 9.11 -4.12 37.46
C GLU A 529 9.86 -2.99 36.71
N GLU A 530 9.65 -2.83 35.39
CA GLU A 530 9.98 -1.61 34.62
C GLU A 530 8.81 -0.60 34.61
#